data_AF-A0A8T6U368-F1
#
_entry.id   AF-A0A8T6U368-F1
#
_cell.length_a   1.000
_cell.length_b   1.000
_cell.length_c   1.000
_cell.angle_alpha   90.00
_cell.angle_beta   90.00
_cell.angle_gamma   90.00
#
_symmetry.space_group_name_H-M   'P 1'
#
loop_
_entity.id
_entity.type
_entity.pdbx_description
1 polymer ?
#
loop_
_entity_poly.entity_id
_entity_poly.type
_entity_poly.pdbx_seq_one_letter_code
_entity_poly.pdbx_strand_id
1 'polypeptide(L)'
;MFKIFMQMLVITSGDVPEALQWMNELNNQYGITTDDYGMGDFIEDLKKKGYITEDNEKGEFVITPKSEQNIRRSALEEIFGKLKKTRKGDHTTYQSGQGDEMGADRRNYQFGDSLDQISMTESLKNAQ
;
A
#
# COMPACT_ATOMS: atom_id res chain seq x y z
N MET A 1 5.01 -19.87 3.46
CA MET A 1 6.15 -19.69 2.54
C MET A 1 6.27 -18.28 1.97
N PHE A 2 5.28 -17.77 1.23
CA PHE A 2 5.33 -16.44 0.58
C PHE A 2 5.77 -15.26 1.46
N LYS A 3 5.18 -15.11 2.66
CA LYS A 3 5.53 -14.01 3.58
C LYS A 3 7.00 -14.06 4.01
N ILE A 4 7.53 -15.27 4.25
CA ILE A 4 8.94 -15.48 4.62
C ILE A 4 9.84 -15.11 3.45
N PHE A 5 9.49 -15.56 2.23
CA PHE A 5 10.23 -15.20 1.02
C PHE A 5 10.28 -13.68 0.79
N MET A 6 9.15 -12.98 0.96
CA MET A 6 9.13 -11.51 0.83
C MET A 6 10.02 -10.83 1.87
N GLN A 7 10.12 -11.37 3.09
CA GLN A 7 11.05 -10.87 4.10
C GLN A 7 12.50 -11.16 3.73
N MET A 8 12.80 -12.37 3.24
CA MET A 8 14.14 -12.72 2.76
C MET A 8 14.58 -11.80 1.63
N LEU A 9 13.71 -11.51 0.66
CA LEU A 9 14.00 -10.54 -0.40
C LEU A 9 14.35 -9.15 0.14
N VAL A 10 13.69 -8.68 1.21
CA VAL A 10 14.03 -7.40 1.82
C VAL A 10 15.42 -7.46 2.47
N ILE A 11 15.74 -8.57 3.13
CA ILE A 11 17.03 -8.77 3.81
C ILE A 11 18.17 -8.90 2.78
N THR A 12 17.95 -9.62 1.68
CA THR A 12 18.92 -9.83 0.59
C THR A 12 18.90 -8.71 -0.45
N SER A 13 18.26 -7.57 -0.16
CA SER A 13 18.21 -6.41 -1.05
C SER A 13 17.68 -6.70 -2.46
N GLY A 14 16.76 -7.66 -2.59
CA GLY A 14 16.13 -8.06 -3.85
C GLY A 14 16.85 -9.18 -4.59
N ASP A 15 17.93 -9.75 -4.05
CA ASP A 15 18.60 -10.93 -4.61
C ASP A 15 17.71 -12.17 -4.42
N VAL A 16 17.10 -12.62 -5.53
CA VAL A 16 16.18 -13.78 -5.53
C VAL A 16 16.93 -15.10 -5.33
N PRO A 17 18.05 -15.40 -6.05
CA PRO A 17 18.85 -16.59 -5.78
C PRO A 17 19.25 -16.73 -4.31
N GLU A 18 19.75 -15.66 -3.68
CA GLU A 18 20.16 -15.67 -2.27
C GLU A 18 18.94 -15.89 -1.36
N ALA A 19 17.83 -15.20 -1.61
CA ALA A 19 16.61 -15.38 -0.83
C ALA A 19 16.07 -16.83 -0.89
N LEU A 20 16.15 -17.47 -2.07
CA LEU A 20 15.75 -18.87 -2.23
C LEU A 20 16.72 -19.84 -1.54
N GLN A 21 18.02 -19.53 -1.52
CA GLN A 21 19.00 -20.30 -0.74
C GLN A 21 18.65 -20.28 0.75
N TRP A 22 18.40 -19.10 1.32
CA TRP A 22 17.98 -18.97 2.72
C TRP A 22 16.67 -19.70 3.01
N MET A 23 15.71 -19.67 2.06
CA MET A 23 14.47 -20.43 2.16
C MET A 23 14.71 -21.95 2.23
N ASN A 24 15.69 -22.48 1.50
CA ASN A 24 16.06 -23.89 1.56
C ASN A 24 16.70 -24.25 2.91
N GLU A 25 17.59 -23.40 3.44
CA GLU A 25 18.17 -23.62 4.77
C GLU A 25 17.09 -23.63 5.86
N LEU A 26 16.17 -22.68 5.83
CA LEU A 26 15.02 -22.65 6.73
C LEU A 26 14.13 -23.88 6.57
N ASN A 27 13.93 -24.34 5.35
CA ASN A 27 13.17 -25.56 5.12
C ASN A 27 13.83 -26.80 5.73
N ASN A 28 15.15 -26.93 5.56
CA ASN A 28 15.92 -28.04 6.14
C ASN A 28 15.88 -28.04 7.66
N GLN A 29 15.87 -26.86 8.29
CA GLN A 29 15.86 -26.75 9.74
C GLN A 29 14.46 -26.92 10.36
N TYR A 30 13.42 -26.39 9.71
CA TYR A 30 12.08 -26.28 10.31
C TYR A 30 10.99 -27.08 9.59
N GLY A 31 11.28 -27.71 8.45
CA GLY A 31 10.31 -28.49 7.68
C GLY A 31 9.12 -27.66 7.21
N ILE A 32 9.39 -26.57 6.46
CA ILE A 32 8.37 -25.60 6.03
C ILE A 32 7.54 -26.14 4.84
N THR A 33 8.12 -27.03 4.04
CA THR A 33 7.49 -27.77 2.94
C THR A 33 6.75 -29.00 3.44
N THR A 34 5.82 -29.49 2.62
CA THR A 34 5.09 -30.75 2.86
C THR A 34 5.42 -31.75 1.75
N ASP A 35 5.05 -33.02 1.93
CA ASP A 35 5.25 -34.07 0.89
C ASP A 35 4.57 -33.69 -0.43
N ASP A 36 3.43 -32.99 -0.36
CA ASP A 36 2.67 -32.54 -1.54
C ASP A 36 3.08 -31.16 -2.08
N TYR A 37 3.95 -30.42 -1.39
CA TYR A 37 4.31 -29.05 -1.76
C TYR A 37 5.74 -28.69 -1.36
N GLY A 38 6.63 -28.70 -2.34
CA GLY A 38 8.06 -28.44 -2.18
C GLY A 38 8.50 -27.03 -2.56
N MET A 39 9.81 -26.79 -2.51
CA MET A 39 10.40 -25.52 -2.94
C MET A 39 10.23 -25.28 -4.45
N GLY A 40 10.26 -26.35 -5.26
CA GLY A 40 10.03 -26.27 -6.70
C GLY A 40 8.63 -25.75 -7.03
N ASP A 41 7.60 -26.30 -6.37
CA ASP A 41 6.21 -25.86 -6.53
C ASP A 41 6.04 -24.40 -6.13
N PHE A 42 6.74 -23.97 -5.07
CA PHE A 42 6.73 -22.59 -4.63
C PHE A 42 7.36 -21.63 -5.65
N ILE A 43 8.50 -21.99 -6.24
CA ILE A 43 9.16 -21.19 -7.28
C ILE A 43 8.25 -21.05 -8.51
N GLU A 44 7.64 -22.16 -8.96
CA GLU A 44 6.70 -22.14 -10.08
C GLU A 44 5.46 -21.27 -9.78
N ASP A 45 4.96 -21.32 -8.55
CA ASP A 45 3.89 -20.44 -8.08
C ASP A 45 4.28 -18.96 -8.12
N LEU A 46 5.51 -18.61 -7.73
CA LEU A 46 6.02 -17.24 -7.79
C LEU A 46 6.10 -16.75 -9.24
N LYS A 47 6.58 -17.60 -10.17
CA LYS A 47 6.62 -17.29 -11.61
C LYS A 47 5.21 -17.12 -12.17
N LYS A 48 4.32 -18.08 -11.94
CA LYS A 48 2.93 -18.07 -12.41
C LYS A 48 2.14 -16.88 -11.89
N LYS A 49 2.37 -16.48 -10.64
CA LYS A 49 1.75 -15.29 -10.02
C LYS A 49 2.46 -13.99 -10.41
N GLY A 50 3.57 -14.05 -11.15
CA GLY A 50 4.31 -12.90 -11.67
C GLY A 50 5.07 -12.12 -10.61
N TYR A 51 5.56 -12.77 -9.56
CA TYR A 51 6.42 -12.16 -8.53
C TYR A 51 7.91 -12.21 -8.91
N ILE A 52 8.32 -13.26 -9.61
CA ILE A 52 9.68 -13.40 -10.15
C ILE A 52 9.60 -13.73 -11.63
N THR A 53 10.67 -13.42 -12.36
CA THR A 53 10.83 -13.79 -13.78
C THR A 53 12.26 -14.28 -14.01
N GLU A 54 12.44 -15.14 -15.01
CA GLU A 54 13.75 -15.56 -15.54
C GLU A 54 14.01 -14.96 -16.93
N ASP A 55 13.11 -14.10 -17.40
CA ASP A 55 13.18 -13.43 -18.71
C ASP A 55 14.19 -12.28 -18.65
N ASN A 56 15.47 -12.65 -18.54
CA ASN A 56 16.61 -11.78 -18.68
C ASN A 56 17.70 -12.47 -19.50
N GLU A 57 18.66 -11.70 -20.00
CA GLU A 57 19.75 -12.20 -20.87
C GLU A 57 20.61 -13.29 -20.20
N LYS A 58 20.52 -13.43 -18.87
CA LYS A 58 21.33 -14.37 -18.07
C LYS A 58 20.56 -15.62 -17.62
N GLY A 59 19.25 -15.69 -17.81
CA GLY A 59 18.39 -16.74 -17.25
C GLY A 59 18.32 -16.74 -15.71
N GLU A 60 18.66 -15.63 -15.06
CA GLU A 60 18.66 -15.50 -13.60
C GLU A 60 17.27 -15.13 -13.08
N PHE A 61 16.88 -15.62 -11.90
CA PHE A 61 15.65 -15.17 -11.27
C PHE A 61 15.79 -13.72 -10.79
N VAL A 62 14.88 -12.86 -11.21
CA VAL A 62 14.78 -11.46 -10.78
C VAL A 62 13.38 -11.13 -10.32
N ILE A 63 13.26 -10.17 -9.41
CA ILE A 63 11.96 -9.67 -8.95
C ILE A 63 11.25 -8.90 -10.06
N THR A 64 9.92 -8.96 -10.07
CA THR A 64 9.10 -8.13 -10.95
C THR A 64 8.66 -6.83 -10.26
N PRO A 65 8.17 -5.82 -11.00
CA PRO A 65 7.56 -4.63 -10.42
C PRO A 65 6.41 -4.93 -9.44
N LYS A 66 5.72 -6.07 -9.63
CA LYS A 66 4.66 -6.53 -8.73
C LYS A 66 5.20 -6.88 -7.34
N SER A 67 6.36 -7.53 -7.27
CA SER A 67 7.03 -7.83 -6.00
C SER A 67 7.47 -6.57 -5.29
N GLU A 68 8.09 -5.62 -6.01
CA GLU A 68 8.46 -4.33 -5.43
C GLU A 68 7.25 -3.59 -4.87
N GLN A 69 6.14 -3.53 -5.62
CA GLN A 69 4.92 -2.88 -5.16
C GLN A 69 4.36 -3.56 -3.90
N ASN A 70 4.40 -4.89 -3.84
CA ASN A 70 3.94 -5.66 -2.68
C ASN A 70 4.80 -5.38 -1.44
N ILE A 71 6.13 -5.37 -1.59
CA ILE A 71 7.08 -5.03 -0.52
C ILE A 71 6.81 -3.62 0.00
N ARG A 72 6.71 -2.63 -0.89
CA ARG A 72 6.45 -1.23 -0.52
C ARG A 72 5.11 -1.07 0.21
N ARG A 73 4.05 -1.72 -0.26
CA ARG A 73 2.74 -1.70 0.41
C ARG A 73 2.82 -2.31 1.81
N SER A 74 3.46 -3.47 1.93
CA SER A 74 3.60 -4.17 3.20
C SER A 74 4.40 -3.33 4.21
N ALA A 75 5.46 -2.65 3.76
CA ALA A 75 6.25 -1.75 4.60
C ALA A 75 5.43 -0.54 5.07
N LEU A 76 4.62 0.06 4.20
CA LEU A 76 3.71 1.15 4.56
C LEU A 76 2.66 0.70 5.58
N GLU A 77 2.06 -0.47 5.39
CA GLU A 77 1.10 -1.04 6.35
C GLU A 77 1.75 -1.35 7.69
N GLU A 78 3.01 -1.79 7.72
CA GLU A 78 3.74 -2.04 8.96
C GLU A 78 4.05 -0.74 9.72
N ILE A 79 4.51 0.30 9.01
CA ILE A 79 4.85 1.60 9.60
C ILE A 79 3.58 2.35 10.03
N PHE A 80 2.55 2.40 9.18
CA PHE A 80 1.40 3.27 9.36
C PHE A 80 0.11 2.55 9.78
N GLY A 81 0.00 1.23 9.60
CA GLY A 81 -1.20 0.47 9.97
C GLY A 81 -1.43 0.39 11.48
N LYS A 82 -0.38 0.60 12.28
CA LYS A 82 -0.46 0.69 13.75
C LYS A 82 -0.51 2.14 14.26
N LEU A 83 -0.42 3.13 13.37
CA LEU A 83 -0.42 4.53 13.75
C LEU A 83 -1.83 4.91 14.22
N LYS A 84 -2.00 5.11 15.53
CA LYS A 84 -3.28 5.63 16.07
C LYS A 84 -3.49 7.05 15.55
N LYS A 85 -4.73 7.39 15.24
CA LYS A 85 -5.13 8.76 14.90
C LYS A 85 -4.67 9.69 16.02
N THR A 86 -3.69 10.54 15.75
CA THR A 86 -3.19 11.54 16.70
C THR A 86 -4.02 12.82 16.62
N ARG A 87 -3.81 13.74 17.56
CA ARG A 87 -4.42 15.08 17.52
C ARG A 87 -4.07 15.77 16.20
N LYS A 88 -4.99 16.62 15.72
CA LYS A 88 -4.81 17.46 14.53
C LYS A 88 -3.45 18.18 14.64
N GLY A 89 -2.50 17.84 13.77
CA GLY A 89 -1.21 18.54 13.67
C GLY A 89 -1.35 19.82 12.83
N ASP A 90 -0.29 20.61 12.76
CA ASP A 90 -0.24 21.89 12.02
C ASP A 90 -0.18 21.73 10.49
N HIS A 91 -0.73 20.65 9.94
CA HIS A 91 -0.88 20.49 8.50
C HIS A 91 -2.06 21.32 8.02
N THR A 92 -1.78 22.27 7.12
CA THR A 92 -2.80 23.04 6.43
C THR A 92 -3.66 22.10 5.60
N THR A 93 -4.93 21.99 5.96
CA THR A 93 -5.94 21.26 5.18
C THR A 93 -6.80 22.29 4.47
N TYR A 94 -6.92 22.19 3.15
CA TYR A 94 -7.75 23.10 2.34
C TYR A 94 -9.25 22.94 2.59
N GLN A 95 -9.65 21.87 3.30
CA GLN A 95 -11.02 21.66 3.71
C GLN A 95 -11.23 22.24 5.10
N SER A 96 -12.00 23.33 5.16
CA SER A 96 -12.61 23.79 6.40
C SER A 96 -13.60 22.71 6.87
N GLY A 97 -13.55 22.37 8.16
CA GLY A 97 -14.56 21.49 8.74
C GLY A 97 -15.94 22.16 8.66
N GLN A 98 -17.00 21.36 8.70
CA GLN A 98 -18.35 21.86 8.90
C GLN A 98 -18.48 22.34 10.34
N GLY A 99 -18.01 23.56 10.60
CA GLY A 99 -18.19 24.26 11.86
C GLY A 99 -19.48 25.08 11.84
N ASP A 100 -20.00 25.39 13.01
CA ASP A 100 -21.19 26.25 13.17
C ASP A 100 -20.87 27.74 12.93
N GLU A 101 -19.58 28.08 12.82
CA GLU A 101 -19.12 29.44 12.53
C GLU A 101 -19.12 29.72 11.03
N MET A 102 -19.75 30.83 10.62
CA MET A 102 -19.71 31.30 9.24
C MET A 102 -18.27 31.67 8.85
N GLY A 103 -17.64 30.82 8.06
CA GLY A 103 -16.38 31.13 7.39
C GLY A 103 -16.56 32.12 6.23
N ALA A 104 -15.44 32.68 5.77
CA ALA A 104 -15.43 33.52 4.55
C ALA A 104 -15.54 32.70 3.25
N ASP A 105 -15.50 31.38 3.36
CA ASP A 105 -15.56 30.46 2.22
C ASP A 105 -16.99 30.31 1.70
N ARG A 106 -17.15 30.34 0.38
CA ARG A 106 -18.45 30.32 -0.29
C ARG A 106 -18.55 29.06 -1.12
N ARG A 107 -19.62 28.31 -0.91
CA ARG A 107 -19.92 27.07 -1.64
C ARG A 107 -21.36 27.06 -2.13
N ASN A 108 -21.65 26.20 -3.09
CA ASN A 108 -23.03 26.00 -3.57
C ASN A 108 -23.91 25.46 -2.45
N TYR A 109 -25.17 25.90 -2.43
CA TYR A 109 -26.18 25.45 -1.49
C TYR A 109 -26.36 23.93 -1.52
N GLN A 110 -26.42 23.32 -0.33
CA GLN A 110 -26.76 21.90 -0.15
C GLN A 110 -28.03 21.78 0.67
N PHE A 111 -28.83 20.75 0.39
CA PHE A 111 -30.05 20.49 1.13
C PHE A 111 -29.73 20.31 2.62
N GLY A 112 -30.28 21.20 3.46
CA GLY A 112 -30.04 21.24 4.90
C GLY A 112 -29.26 22.47 5.39
N ASP A 113 -28.71 23.30 4.50
CA ASP A 113 -28.09 24.58 4.89
C ASP A 113 -29.17 25.56 5.41
N SER A 114 -28.87 26.29 6.50
CA SER A 114 -29.80 27.29 7.05
C SER A 114 -29.87 28.52 6.14
N LEU A 115 -31.01 29.23 6.16
CA LEU A 115 -31.17 30.50 5.45
C LEU A 115 -30.14 31.55 5.89
N ASP A 116 -29.72 31.53 7.16
CA ASP A 116 -28.71 32.43 7.72
C ASP A 116 -27.31 32.22 7.11
N GLN A 117 -27.08 31.06 6.48
CA GLN A 117 -25.82 30.70 5.82
C GLN A 117 -25.80 31.11 4.33
N ILE A 118 -26.88 31.68 3.81
CA ILE A 118 -27.02 32.06 2.41
C ILE A 118 -26.75 33.56 2.23
N SER A 119 -25.71 33.90 1.46
CA SER A 119 -25.45 35.28 1.06
C SER A 119 -26.41 35.71 -0.04
N MET A 120 -27.54 36.31 0.34
CA MET A 120 -28.59 36.73 -0.61
C MET A 120 -28.07 37.67 -1.71
N THR A 121 -27.12 38.54 -1.40
CA THR A 121 -26.54 39.49 -2.37
C THR A 121 -25.72 38.78 -3.45
N GLU A 122 -24.87 37.82 -3.08
CA GLU A 122 -24.06 37.05 -4.02
C GLU A 122 -24.90 36.02 -4.79
N SER A 123 -25.91 35.43 -4.15
CA SER A 123 -26.86 34.53 -4.80
C SER A 123 -27.64 35.22 -5.92
N LEU A 124 -28.10 36.46 -5.69
CA LEU A 124 -28.79 37.24 -6.72
C LEU A 124 -27.86 37.64 -7.87
N LYS A 125 -26.60 37.99 -7.57
CA LYS A 125 -25.60 38.31 -8.59
C LYS A 125 -25.25 37.11 -9.48
N ASN A 126 -25.18 35.90 -8.91
CA ASN A 126 -24.91 34.67 -9.67
C ASN A 126 -26.11 34.17 -10.49
N ALA A 127 -27.33 34.65 -10.19
CA ALA A 127 -28.55 34.25 -10.88
C ALA A 127 -28.91 35.11 -12.11
N GLN A 128 -28.16 36.20 -12.35
CA GLN A 128 -28.31 37.07 -13.53
C GLN A 128 -27.57 36.56 -14.76
#